data_AF-A0A2G9WXL7-F1
#
_entry.id   AF-A0A2G9WXL7-F1
#
_cell.length_a   1.000
_cell.length_b   1.000
_cell.length_c   1.000
_cell.angle_alpha   90.00
_cell.angle_beta   90.00
_cell.angle_gamma   90.00
#
_symmetry.space_group_name_H-M   'P 1'
#
loop_
_entity.id
_entity.type
_entity.pdbx_description
1 polymer ?
#
loop_
_entity_poly.entity_id
_entity_poly.type
_entity_poly.pdbx_seq_one_letter_code
_entity_poly.pdbx_strand_id
1 'polypeptide(L)'
;MADTDRKSIHGNEAISRDRRRVIFGAAGLAAAPLASILTALPAFAHHGWAGFDTDHLIYIAGTVSSDGVWGNPHSHFDVTLDSNLPAHTPELAIPEQLQDPEDSVRVNAALSYKGPHTELEIIIAPPAWSGRWGLARALEIGERVQAVGYINRTDDGLFRPVVFWFGDDAVPVNQVLGNTLPVRAPLPE
;
A
#
# COMPACT_ATOMS: atom_id res chain seq x y z
N MET A 1 -78.57 -68.23 28.91
CA MET A 1 -77.88 -67.02 29.39
C MET A 1 -77.82 -66.06 28.20
N ALA A 2 -78.92 -65.37 27.88
CA ALA A 2 -79.32 -64.04 28.38
C ALA A 2 -78.34 -62.98 27.85
N ASP A 3 -78.70 -61.90 27.15
CA ASP A 3 -79.93 -61.11 27.05
C ASP A 3 -79.65 -60.13 25.87
N THR A 4 -80.45 -60.08 24.79
CA THR A 4 -81.47 -59.04 24.48
C THR A 4 -80.94 -57.60 24.66
N ASP A 5 -80.73 -56.86 23.56
CA ASP A 5 -81.62 -55.82 23.01
C ASP A 5 -81.68 -54.50 23.81
N ARG A 6 -81.82 -53.40 23.04
CA ARG A 6 -82.16 -52.00 23.40
C ARG A 6 -81.08 -51.12 24.03
N LYS A 7 -81.09 -49.80 23.87
CA LYS A 7 -81.61 -48.79 22.92
C LYS A 7 -81.23 -47.43 23.53
N SER A 8 -81.12 -46.41 22.69
CA SER A 8 -81.28 -44.97 23.00
C SER A 8 -80.09 -44.22 23.61
N ILE A 9 -79.85 -42.94 23.33
CA ILE A 9 -80.33 -41.95 22.34
C ILE A 9 -79.49 -40.68 22.60
N HIS A 10 -79.21 -39.91 21.53
CA HIS A 10 -78.84 -38.48 21.50
C HIS A 10 -77.47 -38.05 22.08
N GLY A 11 -76.78 -37.06 21.48
CA GLY A 11 -77.27 -36.07 20.53
C GLY A 11 -76.16 -35.41 19.71
N ASN A 12 -76.62 -34.93 18.55
CA ASN A 12 -76.28 -33.68 17.85
C ASN A 12 -75.16 -32.82 18.43
N GLU A 13 -74.35 -32.13 17.65
CA GLU A 13 -74.15 -31.99 16.20
C GLU A 13 -72.89 -31.12 16.07
N ALA A 14 -72.23 -31.25 14.91
CA ALA A 14 -71.40 -30.27 14.22
C ALA A 14 -70.42 -29.42 15.07
N ILE A 15 -69.13 -29.40 14.74
CA ILE A 15 -68.63 -28.78 13.51
C ILE A 15 -67.48 -29.63 12.96
N SER A 16 -67.72 -30.29 11.82
CA SER A 16 -66.68 -30.91 11.01
C SER A 16 -65.98 -29.80 10.21
N ARG A 17 -64.71 -29.57 10.53
CA ARG A 17 -63.79 -28.74 9.74
C ARG A 17 -63.48 -29.46 8.44
N ASP A 18 -64.07 -28.99 7.35
CA ASP A 18 -63.71 -29.46 6.02
C ASP A 18 -62.35 -28.88 5.58
N ARG A 19 -61.64 -29.71 4.83
CA ARG A 19 -60.20 -29.69 4.63
C ARG A 19 -59.80 -28.87 3.40
N ARG A 20 -58.67 -28.17 3.59
CA ARG A 20 -57.63 -27.86 2.60
C ARG A 20 -58.02 -26.98 1.41
N ARG A 21 -57.36 -25.82 1.37
CA ARG A 21 -56.27 -25.60 0.40
C ARG A 21 -55.38 -24.46 0.86
N VAL A 22 -54.09 -24.76 0.88
CA VAL A 22 -52.99 -23.82 1.12
C VAL A 22 -52.99 -22.81 -0.02
N ILE A 23 -53.11 -21.53 0.32
CA ILE A 23 -52.80 -20.43 -0.59
C ILE A 23 -51.68 -19.65 0.09
N PHE A 24 -50.50 -19.68 -0.53
CA PHE A 24 -49.35 -18.87 -0.17
C PHE A 24 -49.71 -17.39 -0.33
N GLY A 25 -49.95 -16.70 0.80
CA GLY A 25 -50.19 -15.27 0.84
C GLY A 25 -48.92 -14.53 1.24
N ALA A 26 -48.39 -13.76 0.30
CA ALA A 26 -47.15 -13.00 0.38
C ALA A 26 -47.18 -11.91 1.47
N ALA A 27 -46.14 -11.88 2.31
CA ALA A 27 -45.67 -10.69 3.02
C ALA A 27 -44.24 -10.91 3.51
N GLY A 28 -43.31 -11.20 2.60
CA GLY A 28 -41.89 -11.09 2.90
C GLY A 28 -41.51 -9.62 2.82
N LEU A 29 -41.36 -8.93 3.96
CA LEU A 29 -40.55 -7.72 3.99
C LEU A 29 -39.12 -8.13 3.62
N ALA A 30 -38.79 -8.02 2.33
CA ALA A 30 -37.43 -8.06 1.87
C ALA A 30 -36.75 -6.79 2.40
N ALA A 31 -36.03 -6.92 3.51
CA ALA A 31 -35.02 -5.95 3.89
C ALA A 31 -33.96 -5.96 2.77
N ALA A 32 -34.07 -5.02 1.85
CA ALA A 32 -33.05 -4.81 0.84
C ALA A 32 -31.74 -4.49 1.58
N PRO A 33 -30.65 -5.23 1.38
CA PRO A 33 -29.35 -4.72 1.77
C PRO A 33 -29.13 -3.49 0.91
N LEU A 34 -29.17 -2.32 1.53
CA LEU A 34 -28.68 -1.09 0.93
C LEU A 34 -27.19 -1.37 0.66
N ALA A 35 -26.87 -1.74 -0.57
CA ALA A 35 -25.50 -1.90 -1.01
C ALA A 35 -24.88 -0.51 -0.94
N SER A 36 -24.22 -0.22 0.18
CA SER A 36 -23.26 0.86 0.28
C SER A 36 -22.16 0.55 -0.72
N ILE A 37 -22.32 1.04 -1.95
CA ILE A 37 -21.20 1.28 -2.83
C ILE A 37 -20.40 2.35 -2.07
N LEU A 38 -19.44 1.91 -1.24
CA LEU A 38 -18.29 2.75 -0.96
C LEU A 38 -17.70 2.98 -2.35
N THR A 39 -18.05 4.12 -2.94
CA THR A 39 -17.28 4.69 -4.02
C THR A 39 -15.90 4.84 -3.41
N ALA A 40 -15.02 3.87 -3.68
CA ALA A 40 -13.61 4.08 -3.46
C ALA A 40 -13.31 5.30 -4.31
N LEU A 41 -13.23 6.47 -3.68
CA LEU A 41 -12.61 7.63 -4.29
C LEU A 41 -11.32 7.09 -4.88
N PRO A 42 -10.96 7.45 -6.12
CA PRO A 42 -9.64 7.11 -6.61
C PRO A 42 -8.69 7.59 -5.53
N ALA A 43 -8.05 6.65 -4.83
CA ALA A 43 -6.86 6.98 -4.06
C ALA A 43 -6.00 7.70 -5.08
N PHE A 44 -5.72 8.98 -4.85
CA PHE A 44 -4.85 9.73 -5.73
C PHE A 44 -3.67 8.79 -5.97
N ALA A 45 -3.44 8.36 -7.20
CA ALA A 45 -2.20 7.68 -7.49
C ALA A 45 -1.16 8.81 -7.41
N HIS A 46 -0.55 8.98 -6.24
CA HIS A 46 0.43 10.03 -5.92
C HIS A 46 1.75 9.77 -6.65
N HIS A 47 1.71 9.51 -7.96
CA HIS A 47 2.91 9.46 -8.81
C HIS A 47 3.58 10.84 -8.95
N GLY A 48 2.88 11.90 -8.55
CA GLY A 48 3.40 13.25 -8.51
C GLY A 48 4.44 13.46 -7.41
N TRP A 49 5.41 14.32 -7.71
CA TRP A 49 6.48 14.72 -6.81
C TRP A 49 6.20 16.06 -6.12
N ALA A 50 5.01 16.64 -6.32
CA ALA A 50 4.67 18.00 -5.90
C ALA A 50 4.75 18.24 -4.38
N GLY A 51 4.55 17.19 -3.58
CA GLY A 51 4.70 17.24 -2.12
C GLY A 51 6.15 17.17 -1.64
N PHE A 52 7.10 16.91 -2.53
CA PHE A 52 8.50 16.72 -2.20
C PHE A 52 9.34 17.93 -2.59
N ASP A 53 10.43 18.13 -1.86
CA ASP A 53 11.41 19.15 -2.17
C ASP A 53 12.30 18.70 -3.33
N THR A 54 11.78 18.84 -4.54
CA THR A 54 12.45 18.39 -5.76
C THR A 54 13.67 19.23 -6.15
N ASP A 55 13.96 20.31 -5.42
CA ASP A 55 15.13 21.16 -5.64
C ASP A 55 16.38 20.62 -4.93
N HIS A 56 16.21 19.66 -4.01
CA HIS A 56 17.31 19.10 -3.22
C HIS A 56 17.27 17.57 -3.24
N LEU A 57 18.14 16.95 -4.05
CA LEU A 57 18.40 15.52 -3.93
C LEU A 57 19.23 15.23 -2.69
N ILE A 58 18.74 14.30 -1.88
CA ILE A 58 19.32 13.90 -0.62
C ILE A 58 19.71 12.42 -0.67
N TYR A 59 20.91 12.13 -0.21
CA TYR A 59 21.40 10.78 0.02
C TYR A 59 21.10 10.34 1.47
N ILE A 60 20.61 9.11 1.63
CA ILE A 60 20.46 8.43 2.92
C ILE A 60 21.11 7.05 2.86
N ALA A 61 21.53 6.54 4.01
CA ALA A 61 21.88 5.14 4.20
C ALA A 61 21.50 4.67 5.59
N GLY A 62 21.19 3.39 5.72
CA GLY A 62 20.74 2.81 6.98
C GLY A 62 20.27 1.37 6.84
N THR A 63 19.45 0.93 7.79
CA THR A 63 18.85 -0.41 7.79
C THR A 63 17.34 -0.33 7.94
N VAL A 64 16.63 -1.22 7.25
CA VAL A 64 15.18 -1.38 7.41
C VAL A 64 14.84 -1.68 8.88
N SER A 65 13.94 -0.91 9.46
CA SER A 65 13.57 -1.00 10.88
C SER A 65 12.11 -1.41 11.12
N SER A 66 11.30 -1.55 10.07
CA SER A 66 9.93 -2.04 10.17
C SER A 66 9.55 -3.03 9.06
N ASP A 67 8.56 -3.89 9.32
CA ASP A 67 7.98 -4.80 8.31
C ASP A 67 7.25 -4.03 7.19
N GLY A 68 6.85 -2.79 7.47
CA GLY A 68 6.22 -1.89 6.51
C GLY A 68 4.91 -2.42 5.92
N VAL A 69 4.59 -1.92 4.72
CA VAL A 69 3.48 -2.37 3.88
C VAL A 69 4.02 -2.59 2.47
N TRP A 70 3.99 -3.84 2.00
CA TRP A 70 4.27 -4.20 0.61
C TRP A 70 2.95 -4.32 -0.16
N GLY A 71 2.57 -3.26 -0.88
CA GLY A 71 1.23 -3.19 -1.46
C GLY A 71 0.95 -1.98 -2.35
N ASN A 72 -0.32 -1.81 -2.66
CA ASN A 72 -0.86 -0.72 -3.47
C ASN A 72 -1.56 0.31 -2.56
N PRO A 73 -1.56 1.62 -2.93
CA PRO A 73 -0.99 2.19 -4.16
C PRO A 73 0.54 2.39 -4.11
N HIS A 74 1.11 2.36 -2.91
CA HIS A 74 2.55 2.51 -2.65
C HIS A 74 2.97 1.52 -1.58
N SER A 75 4.24 1.17 -1.57
CA SER A 75 4.83 0.41 -0.46
C SER A 75 5.59 1.37 0.46
N HIS A 76 5.56 1.06 1.75
CA HIS A 76 6.10 1.90 2.81
C HIS A 76 6.93 1.03 3.76
N PHE A 77 8.01 1.57 4.32
CA PHE A 77 8.81 0.93 5.37
C PHE A 77 9.71 1.99 6.01
N ASP A 78 10.19 1.71 7.22
CA ASP A 78 11.05 2.65 7.93
C ASP A 78 12.52 2.24 7.77
N VAL A 79 13.41 3.23 7.76
CA VAL A 79 14.86 3.05 7.75
C VAL A 79 15.47 3.84 8.89
N THR A 80 16.08 3.13 9.84
CA THR A 80 17.00 3.74 10.81
C THR A 80 18.28 4.15 10.09
N LEU A 81 18.64 5.44 10.19
CA LEU A 81 19.76 6.04 9.46
C LEU A 81 21.11 5.77 10.12
N ASP A 82 22.13 5.58 9.28
CA ASP A 82 23.53 5.55 9.71
C ASP A 82 23.93 6.91 10.29
N SER A 83 24.60 6.92 11.44
CA SER A 83 25.06 8.17 12.09
C SER A 83 26.27 8.81 11.41
N ASN A 84 26.95 8.07 10.53
CA ASN A 84 28.17 8.53 9.84
C ASN A 84 28.03 8.32 8.33
N LEU A 85 27.45 9.32 7.66
CA LEU A 85 27.30 9.33 6.21
C LEU A 85 28.50 10.02 5.54
N PRO A 86 28.87 9.62 4.31
CA PRO A 86 29.79 10.41 3.47
C PRO A 86 29.23 11.82 3.20
N ALA A 87 29.99 12.72 2.59
CA ALA A 87 29.47 14.05 2.25
C ALA A 87 28.39 14.00 1.15
N HIS A 88 28.58 13.11 0.18
CA HIS A 88 27.71 12.91 -0.99
C HIS A 88 27.43 11.42 -1.17
N THR A 89 26.55 11.08 -2.12
CA THR A 89 26.34 9.70 -2.58
C THR A 89 27.70 9.03 -2.89
N PRO A 90 27.98 7.85 -2.32
CA PRO A 90 29.18 7.09 -2.67
C PRO A 90 29.05 6.53 -4.10
N GLU A 91 30.15 5.98 -4.62
CA GLU A 91 30.13 5.34 -5.94
C GLU A 91 29.24 4.08 -5.91
N LEU A 92 28.06 4.18 -6.52
CA LEU A 92 27.05 3.12 -6.59
C LEU A 92 26.60 2.93 -8.03
N ALA A 93 26.24 1.69 -8.40
CA ALA A 93 25.74 1.39 -9.73
C ALA A 93 24.39 2.09 -9.96
N ILE A 94 24.34 3.07 -10.87
CA ILE A 94 23.09 3.77 -11.21
C ILE A 94 22.30 2.92 -12.25
N PRO A 95 20.98 2.69 -12.05
CA PRO A 95 20.14 2.01 -13.03
C PRO A 95 20.23 2.67 -14.41
N GLU A 96 20.12 1.89 -15.49
CA GLU A 96 20.17 2.37 -16.88
C GLU A 96 19.25 3.59 -17.14
N GLN A 97 18.09 3.62 -16.49
CA GLN A 97 17.09 4.69 -16.61
C GLN A 97 17.58 6.06 -16.11
N LEU A 98 18.61 6.10 -15.27
CA LEU A 98 19.17 7.33 -14.71
C LEU A 98 20.64 7.54 -15.12
N GLN A 99 21.14 6.80 -16.12
CA GLN A 99 22.51 6.92 -16.61
C GLN A 99 22.74 8.10 -17.55
N ASP A 100 21.69 8.83 -17.96
CA ASP A 100 21.87 10.08 -18.69
C ASP A 100 22.83 11.01 -17.91
N PRO A 101 23.84 11.63 -18.55
CA PRO A 101 24.82 12.45 -17.85
C PRO A 101 24.20 13.58 -17.01
N GLU A 102 23.06 14.13 -17.42
CA GLU A 102 22.39 15.17 -16.64
C GLU A 102 21.71 14.62 -15.38
N ASP A 103 21.25 13.38 -15.40
CA ASP A 103 20.58 12.77 -14.25
C ASP A 103 21.60 12.10 -13.30
N SER A 104 22.54 11.34 -13.86
CA SER A 104 23.57 10.63 -13.09
C SER A 104 24.50 11.57 -12.31
N VAL A 105 24.89 12.72 -12.88
CA VAL A 105 25.72 13.71 -12.16
C VAL A 105 25.02 14.23 -10.90
N ARG A 106 23.69 14.35 -10.92
CA ARG A 106 22.89 14.84 -9.78
C ARG A 106 22.69 13.75 -8.73
N VAL A 107 22.50 12.50 -9.15
CA VAL A 107 22.45 11.36 -8.23
C VAL A 107 23.77 11.21 -7.48
N ASN A 108 24.90 11.32 -8.18
CA ASN A 108 26.23 11.24 -7.58
C ASN A 108 26.54 12.44 -6.67
N ALA A 109 26.06 13.64 -7.02
CA ALA A 109 26.31 14.85 -6.24
C ALA A 109 25.39 15.01 -5.01
N ALA A 110 24.33 14.21 -4.88
CA ALA A 110 23.32 14.36 -3.83
C ALA A 110 23.98 14.40 -2.44
N LEU A 111 23.61 15.41 -1.65
CA LEU A 111 24.17 15.62 -0.32
C LEU A 111 23.57 14.64 0.66
N SER A 112 24.38 14.13 1.58
CA SER A 112 23.87 13.28 2.66
C SER A 112 22.89 14.03 3.56
N TYR A 113 21.87 13.31 4.04
CA TYR A 113 20.89 13.82 4.97
C TYR A 113 21.55 14.36 6.25
N LYS A 114 21.11 15.56 6.65
CA LYS A 114 21.56 16.28 7.86
C LYS A 114 20.38 16.78 8.70
N GLY A 115 19.19 16.25 8.45
CA GLY A 115 18.00 16.62 9.19
C GLY A 115 17.99 16.01 10.61
N PRO A 116 16.96 16.34 11.40
CA PRO A 116 16.93 15.99 12.82
C PRO A 116 16.56 14.52 13.09
N HIS A 117 16.04 13.80 12.09
CA HIS A 117 15.50 12.46 12.29
C HIS A 117 16.59 11.38 12.26
N THR A 118 16.50 10.42 13.16
CA THR A 118 17.35 9.21 13.15
C THR A 118 16.72 8.05 12.37
N GLU A 119 15.47 8.21 11.96
CA GLU A 119 14.69 7.24 11.18
C GLU A 119 13.82 8.01 10.19
N LEU A 120 13.64 7.48 8.99
CA LEU A 120 12.74 8.06 7.98
C LEU A 120 11.75 7.00 7.49
N GLU A 121 10.51 7.41 7.28
CA GLU A 121 9.55 6.61 6.51
C GLU A 121 9.91 6.73 5.03
N ILE A 122 10.06 5.57 4.38
CA ILE A 122 10.38 5.47 2.96
C ILE A 122 9.13 5.07 2.19
N ILE A 123 8.69 5.92 1.25
CA ILE A 123 7.59 5.60 0.33
C ILE A 123 8.15 5.26 -1.06
N ILE A 124 7.85 4.05 -1.54
CA ILE A 124 8.28 3.57 -2.86
C ILE A 124 7.09 3.26 -3.78
N ALA A 125 7.39 3.08 -5.06
CA ALA A 125 6.43 2.61 -6.05
C ALA A 125 5.84 1.23 -5.67
N PRO A 126 4.62 0.91 -6.14
CA PRO A 126 3.97 -0.36 -5.79
C PRO A 126 4.77 -1.58 -6.28
N PRO A 127 4.48 -2.78 -5.74
CA PRO A 127 5.19 -4.02 -6.06
C PRO A 127 5.34 -4.30 -7.55
N ALA A 128 4.31 -4.00 -8.34
CA ALA A 128 4.32 -4.21 -9.78
C ALA A 128 5.35 -3.34 -10.52
N TRP A 129 5.70 -2.17 -9.99
CA TRP A 129 6.74 -1.30 -10.54
C TRP A 129 8.11 -1.68 -9.99
N SER A 130 8.25 -1.72 -8.67
CA SER A 130 9.53 -2.03 -8.00
C SER A 130 10.05 -3.42 -8.38
N GLY A 131 9.17 -4.39 -8.57
CA GLY A 131 9.52 -5.74 -9.03
C GLY A 131 10.08 -5.80 -10.46
N ARG A 132 9.70 -4.87 -11.35
CA ARG A 132 10.30 -4.77 -12.70
C ARG A 132 11.77 -4.32 -12.63
N TRP A 133 12.16 -3.71 -11.52
CA TRP A 133 13.47 -3.11 -11.30
C TRP A 133 14.26 -3.79 -10.18
N GLY A 134 13.96 -5.06 -9.91
CA GLY A 134 14.79 -5.92 -9.05
C GLY A 134 14.23 -6.19 -7.65
N LEU A 135 13.29 -5.38 -7.14
CA LEU A 135 12.69 -5.61 -5.82
C LEU A 135 11.41 -6.47 -5.94
N ALA A 136 11.56 -7.79 -5.99
CA ALA A 136 10.45 -8.73 -6.16
C ALA A 136 9.69 -9.08 -4.88
N ARG A 137 10.14 -8.59 -3.72
CA ARG A 137 9.58 -8.88 -2.39
C ARG A 137 9.63 -7.64 -1.50
N ALA A 138 8.92 -7.70 -0.38
CA ALA A 138 9.15 -6.77 0.73
C ALA A 138 10.61 -6.88 1.20
N LEU A 139 11.17 -5.76 1.66
CA LEU A 139 12.43 -5.78 2.39
C LEU A 139 12.19 -6.31 3.81
N GLU A 140 13.19 -6.96 4.37
CA GLU A 140 13.18 -7.52 5.72
C GLU A 140 13.91 -6.59 6.69
N ILE A 141 13.48 -6.58 7.95
CA ILE A 141 14.14 -5.82 9.01
C ILE A 141 15.63 -6.22 9.09
N GLY A 142 16.49 -5.22 9.15
CA GLY A 142 17.95 -5.38 9.18
C GLY A 142 18.60 -5.36 7.80
N GLU A 143 17.85 -5.41 6.69
CA GLU A 143 18.45 -5.23 5.36
C GLU A 143 19.03 -3.83 5.18
N ARG A 144 20.22 -3.79 4.58
CA ARG A 144 20.89 -2.54 4.21
C ARG A 144 20.07 -1.82 3.14
N VAL A 145 19.88 -0.52 3.32
CA VAL A 145 19.30 0.38 2.32
C VAL A 145 20.18 1.61 2.18
N GLN A 146 20.38 2.03 0.93
CA GLN A 146 20.93 3.33 0.57
C GLN A 146 19.99 3.95 -0.44
N ALA A 147 19.80 5.27 -0.44
CA ALA A 147 18.88 5.88 -1.38
C ALA A 147 19.23 7.30 -1.72
N VAL A 148 18.86 7.71 -2.93
CA VAL A 148 18.87 9.11 -3.36
C VAL A 148 17.44 9.49 -3.72
N GLY A 149 16.98 10.60 -3.19
CA GLY A 149 15.57 10.99 -3.27
C GLY A 149 15.30 12.34 -2.67
N TYR A 150 14.03 12.57 -2.33
CA TYR A 150 13.56 13.86 -1.86
C TYR A 150 12.85 13.71 -0.52
N ILE A 151 13.03 14.71 0.35
CA ILE A 151 12.27 14.87 1.59
C ILE A 151 10.93 15.54 1.27
N ASN A 152 9.87 15.16 1.97
CA ASN A 152 8.57 15.80 1.82
C ASN A 152 8.57 17.21 2.46
N ARG A 153 7.88 18.16 1.83
CA ARG A 153 7.87 19.58 2.23
C ARG A 153 7.08 19.86 3.50
N THR A 154 6.13 18.99 3.85
CA THR A 154 5.23 19.16 5.00
C THR A 154 5.51 18.15 6.11
N ASP A 155 6.02 16.98 5.74
CA ASP A 155 6.44 15.93 6.66
C ASP A 155 7.93 15.63 6.42
N ASP A 156 8.80 16.24 7.20
CA ASP A 156 10.25 16.09 7.03
C ASP A 156 10.79 14.71 7.46
N GLY A 157 9.93 13.85 8.00
CA GLY A 157 10.19 12.43 8.26
C GLY A 157 9.91 11.49 7.09
N LEU A 158 9.23 11.97 6.04
CA LEU A 158 8.88 11.18 4.85
C LEU A 158 9.87 11.41 3.71
N PHE A 159 10.45 10.32 3.20
CA PHE A 159 11.41 10.31 2.12
C PHE A 159 10.93 9.48 0.93
N ARG A 160 11.12 9.99 -0.28
CA ARG A 160 10.80 9.27 -1.52
C ARG A 160 12.03 9.14 -2.42
N PRO A 161 12.55 7.91 -2.61
CA PRO A 161 13.68 7.69 -3.51
C PRO A 161 13.29 7.90 -4.98
N VAL A 162 14.24 8.46 -5.75
CA VAL A 162 14.29 8.31 -7.21
C VAL A 162 15.06 7.05 -7.61
N VAL A 163 15.99 6.63 -6.76
CA VAL A 163 16.71 5.36 -6.80
C VAL A 163 17.04 4.93 -5.37
N PHE A 164 17.03 3.63 -5.12
CA PHE A 164 17.62 3.08 -3.91
C PHE A 164 18.39 1.80 -4.23
N TRP A 165 19.27 1.42 -3.32
CA TRP A 165 20.08 0.22 -3.35
C TRP A 165 19.80 -0.58 -2.09
N PHE A 166 19.64 -1.89 -2.21
CA PHE A 166 19.37 -2.75 -1.05
C PHE A 166 20.30 -3.96 -0.99
N GLY A 167 20.45 -4.49 0.22
CA GLY A 167 21.31 -5.64 0.51
C GLY A 167 22.80 -5.32 0.42
N ASP A 168 23.62 -6.32 0.73
CA ASP A 168 25.09 -6.20 0.77
C ASP A 168 25.69 -5.94 -0.62
N ASP A 169 25.06 -6.45 -1.68
CA ASP A 169 25.47 -6.25 -3.07
C ASP A 169 25.03 -4.89 -3.63
N ALA A 170 24.35 -4.07 -2.82
CA ALA A 170 23.79 -2.78 -3.23
C ALA A 170 23.01 -2.86 -4.56
N VAL A 171 22.00 -3.73 -4.61
CA VAL A 171 21.20 -3.95 -5.83
C VAL A 171 20.38 -2.70 -6.15
N PRO A 172 20.58 -2.05 -7.32
CA PRO A 172 19.91 -0.80 -7.66
C PRO A 172 18.46 -1.02 -8.09
N VAL A 173 17.55 -0.17 -7.61
CA VAL A 173 16.11 -0.20 -7.94
C VAL A 173 15.67 1.18 -8.40
N ASN A 174 15.21 1.26 -9.64
CA ASN A 174 14.65 2.49 -10.21
C ASN A 174 13.25 2.80 -9.62
N GLN A 175 13.03 4.06 -9.25
CA GLN A 175 11.76 4.55 -8.69
C GLN A 175 11.13 5.70 -9.49
N VAL A 176 11.79 6.18 -10.55
CA VAL A 176 11.20 7.17 -11.47
C VAL A 176 10.34 6.49 -12.54
N LEU A 177 9.32 7.20 -13.00
CA LEU A 177 8.61 6.83 -14.22
C LEU A 177 9.41 7.34 -15.42
N GLY A 178 9.78 6.45 -16.34
CA GLY A 178 10.59 6.81 -17.51
C GLY A 178 12.09 6.75 -17.24
N ASN A 179 12.83 7.68 -17.81
CA ASN A 179 14.30 7.67 -17.90
C ASN A 179 14.96 9.00 -17.53
N THR A 180 14.31 9.80 -16.68
CA THR A 180 14.84 11.09 -16.21
C THR A 180 14.42 11.34 -14.76
N LEU A 181 15.16 12.20 -14.06
CA LEU A 181 14.72 12.70 -12.76
C LEU A 181 13.39 13.48 -12.89
N PRO A 182 12.57 13.51 -11.82
CA PRO A 182 11.32 14.30 -11.83
C PRO A 182 11.57 15.79 -12.07
N VAL A 183 12.65 16.29 -11.48
CA VAL A 183 13.20 17.63 -11.69
C VAL A 183 14.71 17.48 -11.70
N ARG A 184 15.35 18.09 -12.71
CA ARG A 184 16.81 18.22 -12.77
C ARG A 184 17.25 19.35 -11.83
N ALA A 185 17.18 19.08 -10.53
CA ALA A 185 17.60 19.99 -9.45
C ALA A 185 18.95 20.66 -9.75
N PRO A 186 19.20 21.89 -9.29
CA PRO A 186 20.54 22.46 -9.34
C PRO A 186 21.56 21.52 -8.71
N LEU A 187 22.79 21.52 -9.24
CA LEU A 187 23.89 20.85 -8.55
C LEU A 187 24.18 21.60 -7.24
N PRO A 188 24.48 20.89 -6.15
CA PRO A 188 24.88 21.54 -4.91
C PRO A 188 26.16 22.34 -5.12
N GLU A 189 26.27 23.47 -4.42
CA GLU A 189 27.49 24.29 -4.37
C GLU A 189 28.65 23.60 -3.63
#